data_AF-A0A8I2E4Q6-F1
#
_entry.id   AF-A0A8I2E4Q6-F1
#
_cell.length_a   1.000
_cell.length_b   1.000
_cell.length_c   1.000
_cell.angle_alpha   90.00
_cell.angle_beta   90.00
_cell.angle_gamma   90.00
#
_symmetry.space_group_name_H-M   'P 1'
#
loop_
_entity.id
_entity.type
_entity.pdbx_description
1 polymer ?
#
loop_
_entity_poly.entity_id
_entity_poly.type
_entity_poly.pdbx_seq_one_letter_code
_entity_poly.pdbx_strand_id
1 'polypeptide(L)'
;MLDIEADAPLSPADAAHTDRLLALARSHGVDPTDLDEAVHDAASQYASAAYNSTDEGDEGDELHDEAGRQAAAINNGGLDRQVAYLVVQAGPEETERVIRQAAA
;
A
#
# COMPACT_ATOMS: atom_id res chain seq x y z
N MET A 1 -2.56 2.76 -17.53
CA MET A 1 -1.95 3.29 -16.31
C MET A 1 -2.64 2.57 -15.17
N LEU A 2 -1.90 1.75 -14.41
CA LEU A 2 -2.45 1.13 -13.19
C LEU A 2 -2.87 2.26 -12.27
N ASP A 3 -4.16 2.37 -11.97
CA ASP A 3 -4.65 3.33 -11.00
C ASP A 3 -4.72 2.59 -9.67
N ILE A 4 -3.57 2.40 -8.99
CA ILE A 4 -3.55 1.78 -7.64
C ILE A 4 -4.17 2.67 -6.56
N GLU A 5 -4.98 3.65 -6.96
CA GLU A 5 -5.79 4.53 -6.13
C GLU A 5 -5.00 5.29 -5.06
N ALA A 6 -3.68 5.45 -5.24
CA ALA A 6 -2.82 6.10 -4.26
C ALA A 6 -3.18 7.59 -4.00
N ASP A 7 -3.77 8.25 -4.99
CA ASP A 7 -4.21 9.65 -4.91
C ASP A 7 -5.76 9.80 -4.91
N ALA A 8 -6.50 8.68 -4.88
CA ALA A 8 -7.96 8.75 -4.78
C ALA A 8 -8.36 9.25 -3.38
N PRO A 9 -9.35 10.15 -3.26
CA PRO A 9 -9.82 10.57 -1.96
C PRO A 9 -10.41 9.38 -1.19
N LEU A 10 -9.83 9.09 -0.02
CA LEU A 10 -10.27 8.02 0.86
C LEU A 10 -11.75 8.16 1.21
N SER A 11 -12.43 7.03 1.39
CA SER A 11 -13.75 7.02 2.01
C SER A 11 -13.63 7.57 3.46
N PRO A 12 -14.71 8.13 4.04
CA PRO A 12 -14.66 8.61 5.42
C PRO A 12 -14.28 7.51 6.43
N ALA A 13 -14.62 6.26 6.14
CA ALA A 13 -14.23 5.12 6.97
C ALA A 13 -12.73 4.84 6.86
N ASP A 14 -12.19 4.79 5.65
CA ASP A 14 -10.77 4.51 5.41
C ASP A 14 -9.89 5.65 5.93
N ALA A 15 -10.35 6.91 5.82
CA ALA A 15 -9.68 8.05 6.43
C ALA A 15 -9.60 7.92 7.96
N ALA A 16 -10.70 7.55 8.62
CA ALA A 16 -10.72 7.35 10.08
C ALA A 16 -9.83 6.17 10.51
N HIS A 17 -9.80 5.09 9.72
CA HIS A 17 -8.90 3.96 9.95
C HIS A 17 -7.44 4.37 9.77
N THR A 18 -7.12 5.10 8.70
CA THR A 18 -5.78 5.63 8.42
C THR A 18 -5.27 6.48 9.57
N ASP A 19 -6.07 7.44 10.06
CA ASP A 19 -5.69 8.30 11.19
C ASP A 19 -5.37 7.49 12.46
N ARG A 20 -6.20 6.49 12.77
CA ARG A 20 -5.99 5.60 13.92
C ARG A 20 -4.71 4.79 13.77
N LEU A 21 -4.45 4.24 12.60
CA LEU A 21 -3.30 3.39 12.32
C LEU A 21 -2.00 4.20 12.25
N LEU A 22 -2.06 5.44 11.79
CA LEU A 22 -0.93 6.37 11.88
C LEU A 22 -0.58 6.70 13.32
N ALA A 23 -1.58 6.93 14.18
CA ALA A 23 -1.34 7.11 15.60
C ALA A 23 -0.69 5.87 16.23
N LEU A 24 -1.12 4.67 15.83
CA LEU A 24 -0.52 3.41 16.27
C LEU A 24 0.95 3.32 15.83
N ALA A 25 1.23 3.45 14.53
CA ALA A 25 2.58 3.37 13.97
C ALA A 25 3.54 4.36 14.66
N ARG A 26 3.11 5.61 14.84
CA ARG A 26 3.88 6.64 15.55
C ARG A 26 4.10 6.29 17.02
N SER A 27 3.11 5.72 17.72
CA SER A 27 3.26 5.30 19.12
C SER A 27 4.24 4.15 19.31
N HIS A 28 4.42 3.33 18.27
CA HIS A 28 5.38 2.23 18.23
C HIS A 28 6.75 2.64 17.70
N GLY A 29 6.91 3.87 17.21
CA GLY A 29 8.16 4.37 16.65
C GLY A 29 8.52 3.76 15.29
N VAL A 30 7.53 3.29 14.53
CA VAL A 30 7.72 2.76 13.17
C VAL A 30 8.22 3.86 12.25
N ASP A 31 9.33 3.60 11.57
CA ASP A 31 9.88 4.46 10.52
C ASP A 31 9.21 4.15 9.17
N PRO A 32 9.02 5.13 8.28
CA PRO A 32 8.55 4.87 6.93
C PRO A 32 9.26 3.72 6.21
N THR A 33 10.58 3.56 6.41
CA THR A 33 11.33 2.49 5.73
C THR A 33 10.93 1.09 6.19
N ASP A 34 10.36 0.96 7.39
CA ASP A 34 9.91 -0.32 7.93
C ASP A 34 8.67 -0.85 7.19
N LEU A 35 7.93 0.02 6.50
CA LEU A 35 6.75 -0.35 5.71
C LEU A 35 7.03 -0.50 4.21
N ASP A 36 8.26 -0.21 3.76
CA ASP A 36 8.60 -0.18 2.33
C ASP A 36 8.32 -1.52 1.63
N GLU A 37 8.68 -2.63 2.28
CA GLU A 37 8.45 -3.99 1.77
C GLU A 37 6.95 -4.31 1.71
N ALA A 38 6.18 -3.96 2.74
CA ALA A 38 4.74 -4.20 2.75
C ALA A 38 4.00 -3.43 1.65
N VAL A 39 4.41 -2.18 1.39
CA VAL A 39 3.87 -1.38 0.28
C VAL A 39 4.23 -2.01 -1.07
N HIS A 40 5.49 -2.45 -1.23
CA HIS A 40 5.94 -3.11 -2.45
C HIS A 40 5.19 -4.41 -2.72
N ASP A 41 4.98 -5.22 -1.67
CA ASP A 41 4.23 -6.48 -1.76
C ASP A 41 2.76 -6.24 -2.10
N ALA A 42 2.12 -5.25 -1.48
CA ALA A 42 0.74 -4.90 -1.80
C ALA A 42 0.58 -4.42 -3.26
N ALA A 43 1.50 -3.57 -3.74
CA ALA A 43 1.52 -3.14 -5.14
C ALA A 43 1.74 -4.31 -6.12
N SER A 44 2.67 -5.21 -5.80
CA SER A 44 2.94 -6.39 -6.61
C SER A 44 1.75 -7.34 -6.65
N GLN A 45 1.08 -7.57 -5.52
CA GLN A 45 -0.14 -8.38 -5.45
C GLN A 45 -1.28 -7.78 -6.27
N TYR A 46 -1.48 -6.46 -6.19
CA TYR A 46 -2.45 -5.76 -7.01
C TYR A 46 -2.17 -5.95 -8.51
N ALA A 47 -0.91 -5.75 -8.94
CA ALA A 47 -0.53 -5.92 -10.34
C ALA A 47 -0.75 -7.36 -10.83
N SER A 48 -0.39 -8.36 -10.03
CA SER A 48 -0.66 -9.76 -10.36
C SER A 48 -2.15 -10.07 -10.42
N ALA A 49 -2.96 -9.51 -9.51
CA ALA A 49 -4.41 -9.69 -9.53
C ALA A 49 -5.05 -9.01 -10.75
N ALA A 50 -4.60 -7.81 -11.10
CA ALA A 50 -5.01 -7.09 -12.30
C ALA A 50 -4.66 -7.89 -13.57
N TYR A 51 -3.41 -8.37 -13.67
CA TYR A 51 -2.96 -9.20 -14.78
C TYR A 51 -3.81 -10.48 -14.93
N ASN A 52 -4.06 -11.19 -13.83
CA ASN A 52 -4.89 -12.41 -13.85
C ASN A 52 -6.36 -12.14 -14.23
N SER A 53 -6.83 -10.89 -14.14
CA SER A 53 -8.19 -10.49 -14.53
C SER A 53 -8.30 -10.10 -16.01
N THR A 54 -7.18 -9.83 -16.67
CA THR A 54 -7.06 -9.53 -18.10
C THR A 54 -6.63 -10.79 -18.87
N ASP A 55 -7.44 -11.23 -19.84
CA ASP A 55 -7.18 -12.43 -20.67
C ASP A 55 -6.15 -12.19 -21.79
N GLU A 56 -5.42 -11.06 -21.74
CA GLU A 56 -4.50 -10.61 -22.79
C GLU A 56 -3.05 -10.83 -22.36
N GLY A 57 -2.34 -11.68 -23.10
CA GLY A 57 -0.97 -12.10 -22.80
C GLY A 57 0.10 -11.04 -23.08
N ASP A 58 1.25 -11.21 -22.42
CA ASP A 58 2.54 -10.50 -22.56
C ASP A 58 2.67 -9.10 -21.94
N GLU A 59 1.61 -8.51 -21.37
CA GLU A 59 1.67 -7.19 -20.69
C GLU A 59 2.05 -7.28 -19.18
N GLY A 60 2.32 -8.48 -18.67
CA GLY A 60 2.57 -8.72 -17.24
C GLY A 60 3.81 -8.00 -16.69
N ASP A 61 4.89 -7.97 -17.47
CA ASP A 61 6.15 -7.31 -17.07
C ASP A 61 5.97 -5.79 -16.96
N GLU A 62 5.20 -5.18 -17.88
CA GLU A 62 4.93 -3.74 -17.84
C GLU A 62 4.06 -3.35 -16.63
N LEU A 63 3.10 -4.19 -16.25
CA LEU A 63 2.28 -4.00 -15.04
C LEU A 63 3.11 -4.12 -13.76
N HIS A 64 4.04 -5.07 -13.70
CA HIS A 64 4.95 -5.22 -12.56
C HIS A 64 5.91 -4.03 -12.45
N ASP A 65 6.49 -3.58 -13.56
CA ASP A 65 7.37 -2.41 -13.60
C ASP A 65 6.65 -1.13 -13.15
N GLU A 66 5.40 -0.95 -13.59
CA GLU A 66 4.58 0.18 -13.15
C GLU A 66 4.22 0.10 -11.66
N ALA A 67 3.84 -1.07 -11.16
CA ALA A 67 3.58 -1.27 -9.74
C ALA A 67 4.81 -0.96 -8.88
N GLY A 68 6.01 -1.37 -9.33
CA GLY A 68 7.26 -1.02 -8.67
C GLY A 68 7.52 0.50 -8.61
N ARG A 69 7.26 1.21 -9.72
CA ARG A 69 7.37 2.69 -9.75
C ARG A 69 6.40 3.35 -8.78
N GLN A 70 5.17 2.87 -8.71
CA GLN A 70 4.16 3.47 -7.86
C GLN A 70 4.39 3.13 -6.38
N ALA A 71 4.83 1.92 -6.05
CA ALA A 71 5.27 1.55 -4.70
C ALA A 71 6.40 2.48 -4.22
N ALA A 72 7.39 2.75 -5.08
CA ALA A 72 8.45 3.70 -4.77
C ALA A 72 7.92 5.12 -4.55
N ALA A 73 6.93 5.58 -5.34
CA ALA A 73 6.31 6.89 -5.14
C ALA A 73 5.55 6.98 -3.81
N ILE A 74 4.89 5.90 -3.39
CA ILE A 74 4.19 5.80 -2.09
C ILE A 74 5.20 5.82 -0.94
N ASN A 75 6.27 5.03 -1.02
CA ASN A 75 7.32 4.98 0.01
C ASN A 75 8.02 6.34 0.18
N ASN A 76 8.32 7.02 -0.92
CA ASN A 76 8.87 8.38 -0.89
C ASN A 76 7.87 9.44 -0.38
N GLY A 77 6.59 9.09 -0.25
CA GLY A 77 5.53 9.91 0.32
C GLY A 77 5.47 9.91 1.84
N GLY A 78 6.25 9.04 2.49
CA GLY A 78 6.30 8.91 3.94
C GLY A 78 5.13 8.13 4.54
N LEU A 79 5.18 7.98 5.86
CA LEU A 79 4.31 7.09 6.63
C LEU A 79 2.81 7.31 6.38
N ASP A 80 2.39 8.57 6.24
CA ASP A 80 0.99 8.93 5.99
C ASP A 80 0.47 8.33 4.69
N ARG A 81 1.27 8.37 3.60
CA ARG A 81 0.90 7.78 2.31
C ARG A 81 0.94 6.26 2.34
N GLN A 82 1.95 5.69 2.98
CA GLN A 82 2.10 4.23 3.09
C GLN A 82 0.92 3.60 3.84
N VAL A 83 0.52 4.18 4.99
CA VAL A 83 -0.61 3.66 5.77
C VAL A 83 -1.93 3.83 5.02
N ALA A 84 -2.17 4.97 4.39
CA ALA A 84 -3.37 5.18 3.57
C ALA A 84 -3.48 4.13 2.46
N TYR A 85 -2.38 3.90 1.75
CA TYR A 85 -2.30 2.90 0.69
C TYR A 85 -2.59 1.49 1.19
N LEU A 86 -1.95 1.08 2.29
CA LEU A 86 -2.17 -0.25 2.87
C LEU A 86 -3.61 -0.45 3.35
N VAL A 87 -4.25 0.60 3.90
CA VAL A 87 -5.67 0.53 4.30
C VAL A 87 -6.56 0.27 3.09
N VAL A 88 -6.32 0.95 1.96
CA VAL A 88 -7.10 0.75 0.74
C VAL A 88 -6.87 -0.64 0.14
N GLN A 89 -5.61 -1.07 0.07
CA GLN A 89 -5.26 -2.30 -0.65
C GLN A 89 -5.47 -3.59 0.17
N ALA A 90 -5.17 -3.57 1.46
CA ALA A 90 -5.21 -4.74 2.33
C ALA A 90 -6.31 -4.67 3.40
N GLY A 91 -6.91 -3.50 3.60
CA GLY A 91 -7.89 -3.25 4.65
C GLY A 91 -7.24 -2.88 6.00
N PRO A 92 -8.05 -2.34 6.93
CA PRO A 92 -7.56 -1.79 8.20
C PRO A 92 -7.00 -2.85 9.15
N GLU A 93 -7.58 -4.05 9.20
CA GLU A 93 -7.14 -5.12 10.11
C GLU A 93 -5.75 -5.65 9.73
N GLU A 94 -5.53 -5.87 8.43
CA GLU A 94 -4.26 -6.36 7.91
C GLU A 94 -3.18 -5.28 8.01
N THR A 95 -3.53 -4.02 7.75
CA THR A 95 -2.62 -2.88 7.95
C THR A 95 -2.18 -2.77 9.41
N GLU A 96 -3.10 -2.98 10.36
CA GLU A 96 -2.75 -3.02 11.79
C GLU A 96 -1.76 -4.15 12.11
N ARG A 97 -1.98 -5.33 11.52
CA ARG A 97 -1.07 -6.48 11.69
C ARG A 97 0.33 -6.16 11.16
N VAL A 98 0.43 -5.56 9.98
CA VAL A 98 1.70 -5.14 9.36
C VAL A 98 2.43 -4.13 10.24
N ILE A 99 1.75 -3.09 10.70
CA ILE A 99 2.36 -2.06 11.58
C ILE A 99 2.92 -2.68 12.86
N ARG A 100 2.17 -3.61 13.47
CA ARG A 100 2.63 -4.28 14.70
C ARG A 100 3.82 -5.21 14.46
N GLN A 101 3.93 -5.79 13.27
CA GLN A 101 5.08 -6.61 12.89
C GLN A 101 6.33 -5.76 12.61
N ALA A 102 6.17 -4.62 11.95
CA ALA A 102 7.25 -3.67 11.71
C ALA A 102 7.83 -3.10 13.01
N ALA A 103 7.02 -3.00 14.06
CA ALA A 103 7.43 -2.52 15.38
C ALA A 103 8.17 -3.54 16.27
N ALA A 104 8.32 -4.80 15.83
CA ALA A 104 8.84 -5.91 16.65
C ALA A 104 10.34 -6.16 16.40
#